data_AF-A0A7K3VTN2-F1
#
_entry.id   AF-A0A7K3VTN2-F1
#
_cell.length_a   1.000
_cell.length_b   1.000
_cell.length_c   1.000
_cell.angle_alpha   90.00
_cell.angle_beta   90.00
_cell.angle_gamma   90.00
#
_symmetry.space_group_name_H-M   'P 1'
#
loop_
_entity.id
_entity.type
_entity.pdbx_description
1 polymer ?
#
loop_
_entity_poly.entity_id
_entity_poly.type
_entity_poly.pdbx_seq_one_letter_code
_entity_poly.pdbx_strand_id
1 'polypeptide(L)'
;MSMLQKMFLAVVLTGGIATAASAAGTNEPAGIETAKPMSSAEIYRLYNQNSWMWKAGAGYFSAKARRFTAWSRENGSPSFGMGRWFITESGKLCFNADWHAKTGTATAITCFSHRKKGGLIYQKREPDGQWYVFKSAPAQATDEFAKLRHGDYVRSQLGGIETSVSKTK
;
A
#
# COMPACT_ATOMS: atom_id res chain seq x y z
N MET A 1 14.31 11.64 58.78
CA MET A 1 14.63 10.22 58.99
C MET A 1 13.38 9.48 59.44
N SER A 2 12.81 8.63 58.60
CA SER A 2 12.16 7.38 59.02
C SER A 2 11.84 6.56 57.76
N MET A 3 12.40 5.35 57.74
CA MET A 3 12.34 4.36 56.68
C MET A 3 11.20 3.39 57.00
N LEU A 4 10.25 3.24 56.09
CA LEU A 4 9.38 2.07 55.95
C LEU A 4 8.97 2.01 54.48
N GLN A 5 8.87 0.89 53.78
CA GLN A 5 9.33 -0.49 53.95
C GLN A 5 9.11 -1.08 52.55
N LYS A 6 10.04 -1.91 52.10
CA LYS A 6 10.09 -2.51 50.77
C LYS A 6 8.78 -3.25 50.43
N MET A 7 8.21 -2.98 49.27
CA MET A 7 7.40 -3.96 48.54
C MET A 7 7.83 -3.94 47.07
N PHE A 8 8.67 -4.90 46.72
CA PHE A 8 8.95 -5.24 45.33
C PHE A 8 7.69 -5.93 44.77
N LEU A 9 7.00 -5.28 43.84
CA LEU A 9 6.14 -5.99 42.89
C LEU A 9 6.77 -5.88 41.51
N ALA A 10 7.54 -6.91 41.16
CA ALA A 10 7.93 -7.17 39.79
C ALA A 10 6.69 -7.61 39.01
N VAL A 11 6.09 -6.69 38.27
CA VAL A 11 5.10 -7.03 37.25
C VAL A 11 5.86 -7.26 35.95
N VAL A 12 6.25 -8.53 35.73
CA VAL A 12 6.71 -9.01 34.43
C VAL A 12 5.46 -9.19 33.56
N LEU A 13 5.06 -8.13 32.84
CA LEU A 13 4.15 -8.29 31.70
C LEU A 13 4.97 -8.76 30.50
N THR A 14 5.18 -10.06 30.41
CA THR A 14 5.55 -10.73 29.16
C THR A 14 4.31 -10.77 28.27
N GLY A 15 4.18 -9.76 27.43
CA GLY A 15 3.09 -9.64 26.46
C GLY A 15 3.58 -8.95 25.21
N GLY A 16 4.66 -9.48 24.62
CA GLY A 16 5.16 -9.03 23.32
C GLY A 16 4.09 -9.32 22.27
N ILE A 17 3.44 -8.27 21.76
CA ILE A 17 2.62 -8.34 20.55
C ILE A 17 3.60 -8.47 19.38
N ALA A 18 4.03 -9.71 19.13
CA ALA A 18 4.63 -10.08 17.85
C ALA A 18 3.46 -10.28 16.88
N THR A 19 3.07 -9.21 16.18
CA THR A 19 2.48 -9.42 14.87
C THR A 19 3.51 -10.16 14.03
N ALA A 20 3.27 -11.43 13.75
CA ALA A 20 3.99 -12.17 12.73
C ALA A 20 3.63 -11.58 11.35
N ALA A 21 4.11 -10.35 11.08
CA ALA A 21 4.60 -10.05 9.76
C ALA A 21 5.71 -11.07 9.52
N SER A 22 5.63 -11.82 8.42
CA SER A 22 6.68 -12.75 8.04
C SER A 22 8.01 -11.99 8.03
N ALA A 23 8.81 -12.18 9.07
CA ALA A 23 10.20 -11.77 9.14
C ALA A 23 10.99 -12.74 8.25
N ALA A 24 10.75 -12.70 6.95
CA ALA A 24 11.83 -12.94 6.02
C ALA A 24 12.75 -11.72 6.20
N GLY A 25 13.91 -11.92 6.81
CA GLY A 25 14.97 -10.92 6.76
C GLY A 25 15.30 -10.67 5.29
N THR A 26 14.67 -9.68 4.68
CA THR A 26 14.97 -9.27 3.33
C THR A 26 16.15 -8.32 3.45
N ASN A 27 17.37 -8.87 3.35
CA ASN A 27 18.50 -8.03 2.96
C ASN A 27 18.07 -7.36 1.65
N GLU A 28 17.80 -6.05 1.71
CA GLU A 28 17.49 -5.29 0.51
C GLU A 28 18.63 -5.52 -0.49
N PRO A 29 18.33 -5.70 -1.79
CA PRO A 29 19.37 -6.01 -2.75
C PRO A 29 20.44 -4.92 -2.71
N ALA A 30 21.70 -5.29 -2.48
CA ALA A 30 22.79 -4.32 -2.33
C ALA A 30 22.80 -3.27 -3.46
N GLY A 31 22.77 -1.98 -3.14
CA GLY A 31 22.72 -0.91 -4.15
C GLY A 31 21.38 -0.76 -4.88
N ILE A 32 20.27 -1.30 -4.37
CA ILE A 32 18.95 -1.09 -4.96
C ILE A 32 18.58 0.40 -4.97
N GLU A 33 18.97 1.17 -3.96
CA GLU A 33 18.73 2.62 -3.86
C GLU A 33 19.42 3.45 -4.94
N THR A 34 20.40 2.90 -5.65
CA THR A 34 21.06 3.57 -6.79
C THR A 34 20.79 2.88 -8.13
N ALA A 35 20.03 1.79 -8.14
CA ALA A 35 19.67 1.07 -9.35
C ALA A 35 18.77 1.92 -10.27
N LYS A 36 18.76 1.60 -11.57
CA LYS A 36 18.03 2.38 -12.58
C LYS A 36 16.53 2.49 -12.23
N PRO A 37 15.95 3.69 -12.05
CA PRO A 37 14.51 3.83 -11.88
C PRO A 37 13.77 3.42 -13.16
N MET A 38 12.54 2.95 -13.02
CA MET A 38 11.64 2.85 -14.17
C MET A 38 11.37 4.24 -14.73
N SER A 39 11.21 4.39 -16.04
CA SER A 39 10.83 5.68 -16.61
C SER A 39 9.40 6.05 -16.26
N SER A 40 9.05 7.33 -16.30
CA SER A 40 7.67 7.78 -16.10
C SER A 40 6.69 7.14 -17.09
N ALA A 41 7.13 6.86 -18.32
CA ALA A 41 6.31 6.17 -19.32
C ALA A 41 6.09 4.69 -18.97
N GLU A 42 7.08 4.01 -18.38
CA GLU A 42 6.93 2.64 -17.89
C GLU A 42 5.95 2.59 -16.72
N ILE A 43 6.06 3.52 -15.76
CA ILE A 43 5.11 3.64 -14.63
C ILE A 43 3.71 3.96 -15.14
N TYR A 44 3.58 4.87 -16.10
CA TYR A 44 2.29 5.17 -16.72
C TYR A 44 1.66 3.92 -17.31
N ARG A 45 2.38 3.17 -18.17
CA ARG A 45 1.87 1.94 -18.79
C ARG A 45 1.52 0.86 -17.76
N LEU A 46 2.28 0.79 -16.67
CA LEU A 46 2.09 -0.20 -15.62
C LEU A 46 0.76 0.01 -14.87
N TYR A 47 0.39 1.25 -14.58
CA TYR A 47 -0.77 1.55 -13.73
C TYR A 47 -1.99 2.01 -14.50
N ASN A 48 -1.82 2.72 -15.62
CA ASN A 48 -2.93 3.30 -16.36
C ASN A 48 -3.97 2.24 -16.77
N GLN A 49 -5.25 2.52 -16.47
CA GLN A 49 -6.39 1.64 -16.76
C GLN A 49 -6.31 0.25 -16.10
N ASN A 50 -5.49 0.11 -15.05
CA ASN A 50 -5.41 -1.10 -14.25
C ASN A 50 -5.96 -0.86 -12.84
N SER A 51 -6.56 -1.91 -12.27
CA SER A 51 -6.80 -2.01 -10.85
C SER A 51 -5.66 -2.77 -10.18
N TRP A 52 -5.15 -2.24 -9.07
CA TRP A 52 -4.27 -2.96 -8.15
C TRP A 52 -5.13 -3.62 -7.08
N MET A 53 -5.13 -4.95 -7.04
CA MET A 53 -5.91 -5.74 -6.08
C MET A 53 -5.09 -6.11 -4.86
N TRP A 54 -5.71 -6.13 -3.68
CA TRP A 54 -5.14 -6.74 -2.47
C TRP A 54 -6.19 -7.59 -1.76
N LYS A 55 -5.82 -8.21 -0.63
CA LYS A 55 -6.64 -9.26 0.03
C LYS A 55 -8.09 -8.82 0.30
N ALA A 56 -8.29 -7.56 0.67
CA ALA A 56 -9.59 -7.03 1.04
C ALA A 56 -9.85 -5.66 0.41
N GLY A 57 -9.44 -5.46 -0.85
CA GLY A 57 -9.67 -4.20 -1.54
C GLY A 57 -9.08 -4.13 -2.93
N ALA A 58 -9.34 -3.01 -3.59
CA ALA A 58 -8.76 -2.68 -4.87
C ALA A 58 -8.68 -1.16 -5.06
N GLY A 59 -7.70 -0.72 -5.84
CA GLY A 59 -7.53 0.67 -6.27
C GLY A 59 -7.41 0.75 -7.78
N TYR A 60 -8.19 1.60 -8.44
CA TYR A 60 -8.23 1.77 -9.88
C TYR A 60 -7.59 3.08 -10.31
N PHE A 61 -6.67 3.00 -11.26
CA PHE A 61 -5.87 4.12 -11.78
C PHE A 61 -6.37 4.52 -13.18
N SER A 62 -7.40 5.36 -13.22
CA SER A 62 -8.02 5.80 -14.47
C SER A 62 -7.12 6.75 -15.27
N ALA A 63 -6.96 6.50 -16.57
CA ALA A 63 -6.35 7.45 -17.51
C ALA A 63 -7.09 8.79 -17.48
N LYS A 64 -8.42 8.70 -17.51
CA LYS A 64 -9.32 9.85 -17.55
C LYS A 64 -9.11 10.69 -16.31
N ALA A 65 -8.69 11.94 -16.54
CA ALA A 65 -8.39 12.94 -15.51
C ALA A 65 -7.40 12.49 -14.43
N ARG A 66 -6.62 11.42 -14.67
CA ARG A 66 -5.71 10.84 -13.67
C ARG A 66 -6.43 10.47 -12.36
N ARG A 67 -7.68 10.03 -12.45
CA ARG A 67 -8.51 9.73 -11.29
C ARG A 67 -8.08 8.43 -10.62
N PHE A 68 -8.03 8.44 -9.30
CA PHE A 68 -7.86 7.27 -8.44
C PHE A 68 -9.15 7.02 -7.68
N THR A 69 -9.61 5.76 -7.66
CA THR A 69 -10.75 5.32 -6.84
C THR A 69 -10.41 4.01 -6.19
N ALA A 70 -10.78 3.81 -4.93
CA ALA A 70 -10.48 2.59 -4.20
C ALA A 70 -11.60 2.22 -3.24
N TRP A 71 -11.64 0.95 -2.88
CA TRP A 71 -12.36 0.47 -1.71
C TRP A 71 -11.45 -0.45 -0.91
N SER A 72 -11.64 -0.47 0.41
CA SER A 72 -10.97 -1.39 1.33
C SER A 72 -11.96 -1.89 2.38
N ARG A 73 -11.74 -3.12 2.82
CA ARG A 73 -12.37 -3.74 4.01
C ARG A 73 -11.29 -4.31 4.94
N GLU A 74 -10.06 -3.83 4.83
CA GLU A 74 -9.00 -4.24 5.74
C GLU A 74 -9.39 -3.97 7.19
N ASN A 75 -8.97 -4.86 8.09
CA ASN A 75 -9.32 -4.82 9.50
C ASN A 75 -10.84 -4.81 9.80
N GLY A 76 -11.66 -5.30 8.87
CA GLY A 76 -13.12 -5.39 9.02
C GLY A 76 -13.88 -4.06 8.92
N SER A 77 -13.17 -2.95 8.69
CA SER A 77 -13.78 -1.62 8.59
C SER A 77 -13.84 -1.16 7.13
N PRO A 78 -15.04 -1.02 6.53
CA PRO A 78 -15.15 -0.57 5.16
C PRO A 78 -14.74 0.89 5.02
N SER A 79 -13.95 1.18 3.99
CA SER A 79 -13.60 2.53 3.57
C SER A 79 -13.51 2.62 2.05
N PHE A 80 -13.67 3.83 1.52
CA PHE A 80 -13.44 4.11 0.11
C PHE A 80 -12.56 5.35 -0.07
N GLY A 81 -11.78 5.36 -1.14
CA GLY A 81 -10.85 6.44 -1.47
C GLY A 81 -11.20 7.07 -2.80
N MET A 82 -11.20 8.39 -2.87
CA MET A 82 -11.39 9.13 -4.12
C MET A 82 -10.32 10.21 -4.27
N GLY A 83 -9.70 10.30 -5.44
CA GLY A 83 -8.70 11.32 -5.67
C GLY A 83 -7.98 11.19 -7.00
N ARG A 84 -6.67 11.44 -7.01
CA ARG A 84 -5.86 11.50 -8.23
C ARG A 84 -4.54 10.78 -8.06
N TRP A 85 -4.07 10.15 -9.13
CA TRP A 85 -2.76 9.51 -9.21
C TRP A 85 -1.83 10.25 -10.17
N PHE A 86 -0.56 10.37 -9.81
CA PHE A 86 0.43 11.16 -10.52
C PHE A 86 1.79 10.48 -10.45
N ILE A 87 2.70 10.92 -11.32
CA ILE A 87 4.07 10.45 -11.37
C ILE A 87 4.91 11.68 -11.12
N THR A 88 5.60 11.73 -9.99
CA THR A 88 6.38 12.92 -9.57
C THR A 88 7.74 12.96 -10.25
N GLU A 89 8.36 11.79 -10.41
CA GLU A 89 9.67 11.59 -11.01
C GLU A 89 9.77 10.16 -11.54
N SER A 90 10.88 9.86 -12.23
CA SER A 90 11.10 8.50 -12.75
C SER A 90 11.06 7.47 -11.62
N GLY A 91 10.23 6.45 -11.80
CA GLY A 91 10.07 5.34 -10.86
C GLY A 91 9.05 5.58 -9.77
N LYS A 92 8.57 6.80 -9.57
CA LYS A 92 7.71 7.14 -8.44
C LYS A 92 6.25 7.33 -8.85
N LEU A 93 5.42 6.36 -8.51
CA LEU A 93 3.96 6.48 -8.53
C LEU A 93 3.50 7.11 -7.22
N CYS A 94 2.59 8.07 -7.28
CA CYS A 94 1.86 8.56 -6.11
C CYS A 94 0.36 8.63 -6.38
N PHE A 95 -0.45 8.56 -5.33
CA PHE A 95 -1.85 8.93 -5.36
C PHE A 95 -2.24 9.66 -4.08
N ASN A 96 -2.99 10.75 -4.25
CA ASN A 96 -3.61 11.51 -3.17
C ASN A 96 -5.10 11.21 -3.20
N ALA A 97 -5.66 10.76 -2.08
CA ALA A 97 -7.07 10.41 -1.98
C ALA A 97 -7.66 10.82 -0.64
N ASP A 98 -8.92 11.24 -0.71
CA ASP A 98 -9.78 11.38 0.47
C ASP A 98 -10.37 10.01 0.78
N TRP A 99 -9.98 9.48 1.94
CA TRP A 99 -10.45 8.20 2.46
C TRP A 99 -11.62 8.42 3.39
N HIS A 100 -12.77 7.89 3.01
CA HIS A 100 -13.99 7.95 3.78
C HIS A 100 -14.23 6.62 4.49
N ALA A 101 -14.39 6.70 5.81
CA ALA A 101 -14.78 5.60 6.67
C ALA A 101 -15.91 6.06 7.60
N LYS A 102 -16.52 5.13 8.34
CA LYS A 102 -17.55 5.48 9.33
C LYS A 102 -17.05 6.44 10.41
N THR A 103 -15.76 6.34 10.74
CA THR A 103 -15.10 7.17 11.75
C THR A 103 -14.75 8.57 11.26
N GLY A 104 -14.88 8.84 9.95
CA GLY A 104 -14.59 10.14 9.37
C GLY A 104 -13.88 10.06 8.02
N THR A 105 -13.41 11.21 7.57
CA THR A 105 -12.67 11.37 6.32
C THR A 105 -11.23 11.78 6.63
N ALA A 106 -10.26 11.18 5.95
CA ALA A 106 -8.85 11.58 6.03
C ALA A 106 -8.22 11.61 4.64
N THR A 107 -7.55 12.72 4.31
CA THR A 107 -6.76 12.83 3.09
C THR A 107 -5.40 12.19 3.29
N ALA A 108 -4.97 11.34 2.37
CA ALA A 108 -3.66 10.70 2.43
C ALA A 108 -2.99 10.61 1.05
N ILE A 109 -1.71 10.95 1.02
CA ILE A 109 -0.82 10.69 -0.12
C ILE A 109 -0.07 9.40 0.14
N THR A 110 -0.13 8.46 -0.80
CA THR A 110 0.68 7.25 -0.79
C THR A 110 1.55 7.20 -2.04
N CYS A 111 2.83 6.91 -1.86
CA CYS A 111 3.80 6.83 -2.95
C CYS A 111 4.53 5.48 -2.95
N PHE A 112 4.90 5.03 -4.15
CA PHE A 112 5.65 3.80 -4.40
C PHE A 112 6.77 4.05 -5.41
N SER A 113 8.00 3.75 -5.02
CA SER A 113 9.16 3.82 -5.89
C SER A 113 9.42 2.49 -6.58
N HIS A 114 9.89 2.54 -7.82
CA HIS A 114 10.14 1.40 -8.68
C HIS A 114 11.50 1.47 -9.35
N ARG A 115 12.28 0.39 -9.23
CA ARG A 115 13.62 0.28 -9.82
C ARG A 115 13.82 -1.05 -10.52
N LYS A 116 14.68 -1.04 -11.54
CA LYS A 116 15.04 -2.21 -12.34
C LYS A 116 16.45 -2.67 -11.99
N LYS A 117 16.61 -3.96 -11.67
CA LYS A 117 17.91 -4.55 -11.39
C LYS A 117 17.90 -6.04 -11.72
N GLY A 118 18.90 -6.52 -12.47
CA GLY A 118 19.03 -7.94 -12.81
C GLY A 118 17.85 -8.53 -13.59
N GLY A 119 17.11 -7.70 -14.35
CA GLY A 119 15.88 -8.11 -15.04
C GLY A 119 14.61 -8.09 -14.19
N LEU A 120 14.74 -7.94 -12.86
CA LEU A 120 13.62 -7.80 -11.93
C LEU A 120 13.17 -6.34 -11.83
N ILE A 121 11.91 -6.16 -11.41
CA ILE A 121 11.39 -4.88 -10.94
C ILE A 121 11.20 -4.97 -9.43
N TYR A 122 11.74 -3.99 -8.71
CA TYR A 122 11.56 -3.82 -7.29
C TYR A 122 10.60 -2.67 -7.03
N GLN A 123 9.80 -2.78 -5.97
CA GLN A 123 8.97 -1.69 -5.47
C GLN A 123 9.29 -1.43 -3.99
N LYS A 124 9.20 -0.17 -3.57
CA LYS A 124 9.23 0.26 -2.17
C LYS A 124 8.06 1.20 -1.91
N ARG A 125 7.36 1.01 -0.78
CA ARG A 125 6.41 2.02 -0.28
C ARG A 125 7.19 3.16 0.37
N GLU A 126 6.94 4.39 -0.04
CA GLU A 126 7.63 5.55 0.50
C GLU A 126 6.97 6.05 1.81
N PRO A 127 7.75 6.70 2.71
CA PRO A 127 9.21 6.84 2.66
C PRO A 127 9.97 5.64 3.27
N ASP A 128 9.35 4.91 4.20
CA ASP A 128 10.06 4.00 5.11
C ASP A 128 9.87 2.50 4.80
N GLY A 129 9.19 2.17 3.70
CA GLY A 129 9.00 0.78 3.30
C GLY A 129 10.32 0.11 2.90
N GLN A 130 10.30 -1.21 2.84
CA GLN A 130 11.44 -1.98 2.34
C GLN A 130 11.27 -2.26 0.84
N TRP A 131 12.39 -2.36 0.12
CA TRP A 131 12.41 -2.85 -1.25
C TRP A 131 12.07 -4.33 -1.30
N TYR A 132 11.11 -4.68 -2.15
CA TYR A 132 10.75 -6.08 -2.42
C TYR A 132 10.63 -6.32 -3.93
N VAL A 133 10.73 -7.58 -4.34
CA VAL A 133 10.54 -7.97 -5.75
C VAL A 133 9.07 -7.76 -6.10
N PHE A 134 8.82 -6.73 -6.91
CA PHE A 134 7.50 -6.43 -7.43
C PHE A 134 7.15 -7.29 -8.64
N LYS A 135 8.14 -7.53 -9.51
CA LYS A 135 8.02 -8.41 -10.67
C LYS A 135 9.29 -9.22 -10.87
N SER A 136 9.15 -10.53 -10.90
CA SER A 136 10.21 -11.49 -11.19
C SER A 136 10.51 -11.56 -12.70
N ALA A 137 11.62 -12.24 -13.03
CA ALA A 137 11.99 -12.59 -14.40
C ALA A 137 12.39 -14.08 -14.45
N PRO A 138 11.55 -14.98 -15.00
CA PRO A 138 10.22 -14.72 -15.57
C PRO A 138 9.20 -14.25 -14.50
N ALA A 139 8.13 -13.59 -14.94
CA ALA A 139 7.07 -13.14 -14.04
C ALA A 139 6.35 -14.35 -13.43
N GLN A 140 6.04 -14.26 -12.14
CA GLN A 140 5.37 -15.33 -11.38
C GLN A 140 3.96 -14.89 -10.98
N ALA A 141 3.05 -15.85 -10.82
CA ALA A 141 1.68 -15.58 -10.39
C ALA A 141 1.60 -14.99 -8.96
N THR A 142 2.64 -15.21 -8.15
CA THR A 142 2.78 -14.70 -6.78
C THR A 142 3.39 -13.31 -6.71
N ASP A 143 3.90 -12.77 -7.83
CA ASP A 143 4.43 -11.41 -7.86
C ASP A 143 3.33 -10.40 -7.53
N GLU A 144 3.69 -9.31 -6.84
CA GLU A 144 2.76 -8.19 -6.61
C GLU A 144 2.26 -7.61 -7.95
N PHE A 145 3.12 -7.62 -8.97
CA PHE A 145 2.77 -7.27 -10.34
C PHE A 145 1.55 -8.04 -10.88
N ALA A 146 1.37 -9.31 -10.51
CA ALA A 146 0.23 -10.11 -10.98
C ALA A 146 -1.11 -9.60 -10.43
N LYS A 147 -1.09 -8.76 -9.39
CA LYS A 147 -2.29 -8.13 -8.82
C LYS A 147 -2.71 -6.85 -9.55
N LEU A 148 -1.91 -6.36 -10.51
CA LEU A 148 -2.32 -5.32 -11.44
C LEU A 148 -3.09 -5.95 -12.60
N ARG A 149 -4.40 -5.68 -12.65
CA ARG A 149 -5.30 -6.24 -13.66
C ARG A 149 -5.93 -5.14 -14.49
N HIS A 150 -5.95 -5.33 -15.80
CA HIS A 150 -6.58 -4.40 -16.72
C HIS A 150 -8.10 -4.32 -16.52
N GLY A 151 -8.62 -3.10 -16.38
CA GLY A 151 -10.02 -2.80 -16.13
C GLY A 151 -10.29 -2.21 -14.75
N ASP A 152 -11.53 -1.75 -14.55
CA ASP A 152 -12.02 -1.17 -13.30
C ASP A 152 -12.72 -2.24 -12.45
N TYR A 153 -11.95 -2.89 -11.57
CA TYR A 153 -12.46 -3.86 -10.60
C TYR A 153 -12.96 -3.20 -9.30
N VAL A 154 -12.90 -1.87 -9.21
CA VAL A 154 -13.37 -1.08 -8.06
C VAL A 154 -14.87 -0.81 -8.19
N ARG A 155 -15.33 -0.52 -9.41
CA ARG A 155 -16.71 -0.08 -9.70
C ARG A 155 -17.80 -0.98 -9.12
N SER A 156 -17.63 -2.31 -9.15
CA SER A 156 -18.67 -3.25 -8.69
C SER A 156 -18.88 -3.23 -7.17
N GLN A 157 -17.86 -2.85 -6.39
CA GLN A 157 -17.91 -2.85 -4.92
C GLN A 157 -18.13 -1.45 -4.35
N LEU A 158 -17.67 -0.41 -5.06
CA LEU A 158 -17.58 0.94 -4.54
C LEU A 158 -18.93 1.48 -4.03
N GLY A 159 -20.01 1.38 -4.82
CA GLY A 159 -21.32 1.90 -4.40
C GLY A 159 -21.89 1.24 -3.14
N GLY A 160 -21.64 -0.06 -2.95
CA GLY A 160 -22.03 -0.78 -1.74
C GLY A 160 -21.24 -0.33 -0.51
N ILE A 161 -19.94 -0.07 -0.68
CA ILE A 161 -19.07 0.46 0.36
C ILE A 161 -19.49 1.89 0.74
N GLU A 162 -19.65 2.78 -0.24
CA GLU A 162 -20.11 4.16 -0.03
C GLU A 162 -21.41 4.21 0.76
N THR A 163 -22.37 3.36 0.39
CA THR A 163 -23.64 3.22 1.11
C THR A 163 -23.43 2.75 2.55
N SER A 164 -22.55 1.76 2.76
CA SER A 164 -22.26 1.22 4.10
C SER A 164 -21.56 2.21 5.03
N VAL A 165 -20.71 3.08 4.46
CA VAL A 165 -20.00 4.14 5.19
C VAL A 165 -20.94 5.29 5.52
N SER A 166 -21.86 5.65 4.61
CA SER A 166 -22.76 6.81 4.77
C SER A 166 -23.95 6.59 5.71
N LYS A 167 -24.42 5.35 5.88
CA LYS A 167 -25.64 4.99 6.63
C LYS A 167 -25.57 5.12 8.17
N THR A 168 -24.51 5.71 8.74
CA THR A 168 -24.33 5.82 10.20
C THR A 168 -24.32 7.27 10.71
N LYS A 169 -24.84 8.21 9.91
CA LYS A 169 -25.12 9.58 10.35
C LYS A 169 -26.53 9.72 10.88
#